data_AF-A0AAU9R551-F1
#
_entry.id   AF-A0AAU9R551-F1
#
_cell.length_a   1.000
_cell.length_b   1.000
_cell.length_c   1.000
_cell.angle_alpha   90.00
_cell.angle_beta   90.00
_cell.angle_gamma   90.00
#
_symmetry.space_group_name_H-M   'P 1'
#
loop_
_entity.id
_entity.type
_entity.pdbx_description
1 polymer ?
#
loop_
_entity_poly.entity_id
_entity_poly.type
_entity_poly.pdbx_seq_one_letter_code
_entity_poly.pdbx_strand_id
1 'polypeptide(L)'
;MASFDKLQIDIMSGEGSKPKATKDDAYAYLRDVKDRFDGKKYNEFFKVMNDYKSQSIDRKGCIKRVEKLLKGHKDLISGFNVFLPKSLELDD
;
A
#
# COMPACT_ATOMS: atom_id res chain seq x y z
N MET A 1 12.30 -13.51 -1.92
CA MET A 1 12.35 -12.05 -2.13
C MET A 1 11.67 -11.62 -3.42
N ALA A 2 12.00 -12.18 -4.59
CA ALA A 2 11.39 -11.79 -5.88
C ALA A 2 9.84 -11.83 -5.96
N SER A 3 9.20 -12.75 -5.23
CA SER A 3 7.73 -12.85 -5.20
C SER A 3 7.05 -11.73 -4.43
N PHE A 4 7.77 -11.02 -3.53
CA PHE A 4 7.19 -9.93 -2.76
C PHE A 4 7.14 -8.64 -3.59
N ASP A 5 8.21 -8.32 -4.31
CA ASP A 5 8.28 -7.20 -5.26
C ASP A 5 7.25 -7.32 -6.39
N LYS A 6 7.11 -8.52 -6.97
CA LYS A 6 6.19 -8.73 -8.09
C LYS A 6 4.73 -8.60 -7.67
N LEU A 7 4.40 -9.12 -6.48
CA LEU A 7 3.07 -8.98 -5.88
C LEU A 7 2.75 -7.55 -5.43
N GLN A 8 3.73 -6.75 -5.01
CA GLN A 8 3.53 -5.34 -4.70
C GLN A 8 3.23 -4.55 -5.98
N ILE A 9 3.93 -4.86 -7.07
CA ILE A 9 3.73 -4.21 -8.39
C ILE A 9 2.38 -4.58 -9.01
N ASP A 10 1.87 -5.81 -8.84
CA ASP A 10 0.55 -6.20 -9.39
C ASP A 10 -0.64 -5.59 -8.61
N ILE A 11 -0.48 -5.31 -7.30
CA ILE A 11 -1.49 -4.60 -6.50
C ILE A 11 -1.55 -3.11 -6.87
N MET A 12 -0.39 -2.52 -7.14
CA MET A 12 -0.17 -1.08 -7.31
C MET A 12 -0.16 -0.64 -8.79
N SER A 13 0.02 -1.57 -9.73
CA SER A 13 -0.16 -1.30 -11.16
C SER A 13 -1.64 -1.33 -11.51
N GLY A 14 -2.37 -0.30 -11.08
CA GLY A 14 -3.61 0.07 -11.75
C GLY A 14 -3.28 0.51 -13.18
N GLU A 15 -4.00 -0.01 -14.17
CA GLU A 15 -3.99 0.56 -15.53
C GLU A 15 -4.45 2.02 -15.44
N GLY A 16 -3.50 2.95 -15.39
CA GLY A 16 -3.77 4.38 -15.22
C GLY A 16 -2.53 5.22 -15.50
N SER A 17 -2.73 6.40 -16.09
CA SER A 17 -1.74 7.26 -16.74
C SER A 17 -0.71 7.95 -15.82
N LYS A 18 -0.49 7.47 -14.59
CA LYS A 18 0.57 7.98 -13.70
C LYS A 18 1.89 7.22 -13.98
N PRO A 19 3.07 7.87 -13.83
CA PRO A 19 4.34 7.15 -13.90
C PRO A 19 4.33 5.99 -12.89
N LYS A 20 4.60 4.78 -13.37
CA LYS A 20 4.62 3.58 -12.52
C LYS A 20 5.69 3.78 -11.44
N ALA A 21 5.26 3.81 -10.18
CA ALA A 21 6.16 3.81 -9.05
C ALA A 21 7.17 2.65 -9.18
N THR A 22 8.44 2.94 -8.90
CA THR A 22 9.50 1.95 -9.04
C THR A 22 9.57 1.06 -7.80
N LYS A 23 10.39 0.00 -7.88
CA LYS A 23 10.69 -0.81 -6.70
C LYS A 23 11.37 0.01 -5.61
N ASP A 24 12.23 0.94 -5.98
CA ASP A 24 12.97 1.79 -5.03
C ASP A 24 12.01 2.68 -4.22
N ASP A 25 11.04 3.30 -4.91
CA ASP A 25 9.97 4.09 -4.27
C ASP A 25 9.16 3.23 -3.27
N ALA A 26 8.88 1.98 -3.63
CA ALA A 26 8.17 1.05 -2.76
C ALA A 26 8.97 0.67 -1.50
N TYR A 27 10.30 0.47 -1.64
CA TYR A 27 11.18 0.22 -0.49
C TYR A 27 11.32 1.43 0.42
N ALA A 28 11.44 2.63 -0.16
CA ALA A 28 11.46 3.88 0.59
C ALA A 28 10.17 4.06 1.39
N TYR A 29 9.01 3.88 0.76
CA TYR A 29 7.71 3.96 1.43
C TYR A 29 7.57 2.94 2.58
N LEU A 30 7.99 1.69 2.37
CA LEU A 30 7.96 0.68 3.43
C LEU A 30 8.86 1.04 4.62
N ARG A 31 9.96 1.75 4.37
CA ARG A 31 10.84 2.27 5.43
C ARG A 31 10.15 3.37 6.22
N ASP A 32 9.48 4.32 5.56
CA ASP A 32 8.74 5.39 6.22
C ASP A 32 7.58 4.84 7.07
N VAL A 33 6.82 3.87 6.54
CA VAL A 33 5.75 3.18 7.30
C VAL A 33 6.33 2.46 8.52
N LYS A 34 7.50 1.82 8.40
CA LYS A 34 8.18 1.12 9.50
C LYS A 34 8.73 2.07 10.57
N ASP A 35 9.24 3.22 10.16
CA ASP A 35 9.74 4.26 11.07
C ASP A 35 8.58 4.92 11.83
N ARG A 36 7.45 5.14 11.14
CA ARG A 36 6.29 5.81 11.71
C ARG A 36 5.45 4.95 12.64
N PHE A 37 5.38 3.63 12.40
CA PHE A 37 4.53 2.72 13.14
C PHE A 37 5.32 1.72 13.97
N ASP A 38 4.86 1.46 15.20
CA ASP A 38 5.33 0.32 15.98
C ASP A 38 5.13 -1.01 15.25
N GLY A 39 5.89 -2.02 15.67
CA GLY A 39 5.88 -3.36 15.07
C GLY A 39 4.49 -3.99 14.91
N LYS A 40 3.51 -3.65 15.77
CA LYS A 40 2.11 -4.12 15.65
C LYS A 40 1.38 -3.55 14.44
N LYS A 41 1.43 -2.23 14.24
CA LYS A 41 0.77 -1.56 13.10
C LYS A 41 1.48 -1.88 11.79
N TYR A 42 2.82 -1.95 11.81
CA TYR A 42 3.58 -2.44 10.67
C TYR A 42 3.14 -3.85 10.28
N ASN A 43 3.01 -4.78 11.24
CA ASN A 43 2.54 -6.15 10.96
C ASN A 43 1.09 -6.20 10.44
N GLU A 44 0.22 -5.30 10.89
CA GLU A 44 -1.15 -5.20 10.37
C GLU A 44 -1.17 -4.78 8.90
N PHE A 45 -0.24 -3.93 8.46
CA PHE A 45 -0.08 -3.57 7.05
C PHE A 45 0.25 -4.80 6.19
N PHE A 46 1.16 -5.67 6.64
CA PHE A 46 1.44 -6.95 5.97
C PHE A 46 0.25 -7.89 5.98
N LYS A 47 -0.51 -7.93 7.08
CA LYS A 47 -1.70 -8.75 7.18
C LYS A 47 -2.73 -8.35 6.12
N VAL A 48 -2.95 -7.06 5.90
CA VAL A 48 -3.84 -6.55 4.85
C VAL A 48 -3.36 -7.00 3.47
N MET A 49 -2.06 -6.88 3.18
CA MET A 49 -1.51 -7.38 1.92
C MET A 49 -1.69 -8.89 1.77
N ASN A 50 -1.46 -9.65 2.83
CA ASN A 50 -1.59 -11.10 2.80
C ASN A 50 -3.04 -11.53 2.59
N ASP A 51 -4.00 -10.89 3.26
CA ASP A 51 -5.42 -11.15 3.09
C ASP A 51 -5.87 -10.87 1.65
N TYR A 52 -5.32 -9.84 1.00
CA TYR A 52 -5.58 -9.57 -0.41
C TYR A 52 -4.97 -10.65 -1.32
N LYS A 53 -3.73 -11.09 -1.04
CA LYS A 53 -3.07 -12.18 -1.79
C LYS A 53 -3.83 -13.50 -1.67
N SER A 54 -4.36 -13.79 -0.49
CA SER A 54 -5.15 -14.98 -0.22
C SER A 54 -6.60 -14.86 -0.72
N GLN A 55 -6.95 -13.77 -1.43
CA GLN A 55 -8.30 -13.45 -1.89
C GLN A 55 -9.34 -13.43 -0.76
N SER A 56 -8.90 -13.25 0.49
CA SER A 56 -9.79 -13.12 1.65
C SER A 56 -10.43 -11.74 1.72
N ILE A 57 -9.82 -10.74 1.07
CA ILE A 57 -10.40 -9.42 0.85
C ILE A 57 -10.20 -8.99 -0.61
N ASP A 58 -11.20 -8.32 -1.18
CA ASP A 58 -11.10 -7.71 -2.51
C ASP A 58 -10.28 -6.41 -2.49
N ARG A 59 -10.01 -5.87 -3.68
CA ARG A 59 -9.28 -4.60 -3.88
C ARG A 59 -9.82 -3.46 -3.02
N LYS A 60 -11.15 -3.29 -2.99
CA LYS A 60 -11.80 -2.26 -2.13
C LYS A 60 -11.58 -2.52 -0.64
N GLY A 61 -11.58 -3.78 -0.22
CA GLY A 61 -11.32 -4.16 1.17
C GLY A 61 -9.87 -3.89 1.58
N CYS A 62 -8.92 -4.13 0.69
CA CYS A 62 -7.51 -3.81 0.88
C CYS A 62 -7.32 -2.29 1.09
N ILE A 63 -7.84 -1.48 0.16
CA ILE A 63 -7.78 -0.01 0.20
C ILE A 63 -8.36 0.54 1.51
N LYS A 64 -9.59 0.14 1.88
CA LYS A 64 -10.25 0.62 3.10
C LYS A 64 -9.48 0.26 4.38
N ARG A 65 -8.84 -0.90 4.42
CA ARG A 65 -8.02 -1.30 5.58
C ARG A 65 -6.71 -0.52 5.65
N VAL A 66 -6.07 -0.26 4.51
CA VAL A 66 -4.88 0.59 4.44
C VAL A 66 -5.22 2.03 4.86
N GLU A 67 -6.29 2.61 4.32
CA GLU A 67 -6.78 3.94 4.70
C GLU A 67 -6.97 4.06 6.22
N LYS A 68 -7.66 3.09 6.83
CA LYS A 68 -7.88 3.07 8.28
C LYS A 68 -6.56 2.97 9.07
N LEU A 69 -5.60 2.22 8.57
CA LEU A 69 -4.29 2.03 9.22
C LEU A 69 -3.45 3.31 9.15
N LEU A 70 -3.54 4.04 8.04
CA LEU A 70 -2.82 5.29 7.78
C LEU A 70 -3.57 6.54 8.25
N LYS A 71 -4.79 6.40 8.79
CA LYS A 71 -5.63 7.53 9.20
C LYS A 71 -4.88 8.50 10.13
N GLY A 72 -4.90 9.79 9.80
CA GLY A 72 -4.18 10.83 10.53
C GLY A 72 -2.71 10.97 10.16
N HIS A 73 -2.22 10.19 9.18
CA HIS A 73 -0.87 10.25 8.62
C HIS A 73 -0.93 10.61 7.14
N LYS A 74 -1.24 11.89 6.85
CA LYS A 74 -1.39 12.43 5.48
C LYS A 74 -0.17 12.22 4.60
N ASP A 75 1.03 12.22 5.19
CA ASP A 75 2.29 11.93 4.52
C ASP A 75 2.33 10.49 3.98
N LEU A 76 1.97 9.50 4.80
CA LEU A 76 1.90 8.10 4.40
C LEU A 76 0.76 7.85 3.41
N ILE A 77 -0.40 8.48 3.61
CA ILE A 77 -1.52 8.41 2.65
C ILE A 77 -1.09 8.92 1.28
N SER A 78 -0.43 10.08 1.23
CA SER A 78 0.07 10.66 -0.02
C SER A 78 1.11 9.75 -0.68
N GLY A 79 2.02 9.17 0.11
CA GLY A 79 2.98 8.16 -0.35
C GLY A 79 2.30 6.94 -0.94
N PHE A 80 1.24 6.43 -0.31
CA PHE A 80 0.48 5.28 -0.82
C PHE A 80 -0.28 5.62 -2.12
N ASN A 81 -0.82 6.84 -2.25
CA ASN A 81 -1.55 7.29 -3.44
C ASN A 81 -0.69 7.39 -4.71
N VAL A 82 0.65 7.47 -4.57
CA VAL A 82 1.59 7.35 -5.71
C VAL A 82 1.48 5.97 -6.37
N PHE A 83 1.14 4.96 -5.58
CA PHE A 83 0.99 3.57 -6.01
C PHE A 83 -0.44 3.23 -6.45
N LEU A 84 -1.37 4.19 -6.47
CA LEU A 84 -2.77 3.96 -6.83
C LEU A 84 -3.18 4.78 -8.06
N PRO A 85 -4.04 4.22 -8.93
CA PRO A 85 -4.70 5.02 -9.96
C PRO A 85 -5.62 6.06 -9.31
N LYS A 86 -5.88 7.17 -10.01
CA LYS A 86 -6.69 8.29 -9.48
C LYS A 86 -8.07 7.86 -8.94
N SER A 87 -8.68 6.84 -9.51
CA SER A 87 -10.02 6.37 -9.09
C SER A 87 -10.03 5.61 -7.75
N LEU A 88 -8.87 5.35 -7.16
CA LEU A 88 -8.69 4.56 -5.95
C LEU A 88 -7.90 5.29 -4.87
N GLU A 89 -7.59 6.58 -5.07
CA GLU A 89 -6.86 7.39 -4.08
C GLU A 89 -7.60 7.40 -2.74
N LEU A 90 -6.82 7.37 -1.66
CA LEU A 90 -7.30 7.46 -0.29
C LEU A 90 -7.54 8.93 0.08
N ASP A 91 -8.60 9.19 0.85
CA ASP A 91 -8.94 10.48 1.45
C ASP A 91 -8.68 10.42 2.98
N ASP A 92 -8.33 11.54 3.61
CA ASP A 92 -8.01 11.62 5.06
C ASP A 92 -9.23 12.01 5.93
#